data_AF-A0A964LNK2-F1
#
_entry.id   AF-A0A964LNK2-F1
#
_cell.length_a   1.000
_cell.length_b   1.000
_cell.length_c   1.000
_cell.angle_alpha   90.00
_cell.angle_beta   90.00
_cell.angle_gamma   90.00
#
_symmetry.space_group_name_H-M   'P 1'
#
loop_
_entity.id
_entity.type
_entity.pdbx_description
1 polymer ?
#
loop_
_entity_poly.entity_id
_entity_poly.type
_entity_poly.pdbx_seq_one_letter_code
_entity_poly.pdbx_strand_id
1 'polypeptide(L)' 'MQAIWRVVAAGGRIALPKGTRGYHTQISKLRADGVTVDNGRVRLPHFQWTPDLDEMIWGPR' A
#
# COMPACT_ATOMS: atom_id res chain seq x y z
N MET A 1 -0.52 -19.41 1.45
CA MET A 1 0.73 -18.73 1.02
C MET A 1 0.37 -17.28 0.75
N GLN A 2 0.74 -16.34 1.63
CA GLN A 2 0.38 -14.93 1.47
C GLN A 2 1.04 -14.38 0.21
N ALA A 3 0.26 -13.75 -0.66
CA ALA A 3 0.77 -13.27 -1.94
C ALA A 3 1.50 -11.94 -1.75
N ILE A 4 2.78 -11.87 -2.12
CA ILE A 4 3.71 -10.74 -1.83
C ILE A 4 3.23 -9.37 -2.33
N TRP A 5 2.30 -9.32 -3.29
CA TRP A 5 1.78 -8.07 -3.85
C TRP A 5 0.78 -7.36 -2.93
N ARG A 6 0.33 -8.01 -1.84
CA ARG A 6 -0.51 -7.40 -0.79
C ARG A 6 0.28 -6.58 0.23
N VAL A 7 1.61 -6.61 0.20
CA VAL A 7 2.48 -5.86 1.11
C VAL A 7 2.74 -4.46 0.57
N VAL A 8 2.48 -3.44 1.37
CA VAL A 8 2.75 -2.03 1.07
C VAL A 8 3.65 -1.43 2.15
N ALA A 9 4.31 -0.31 1.83
CA ALA A 9 5.07 0.44 2.81
C ALA A 9 4.12 1.12 3.84
N ALA A 10 4.72 1.60 4.93
CA ALA A 10 4.03 2.37 5.96
C ALA A 10 3.16 3.48 5.36
N GLY A 11 1.98 3.70 5.93
CA GLY A 11 1.00 4.66 5.42
C GLY A 11 0.37 4.32 4.05
N GLY A 12 0.56 3.10 3.54
CA GLY A 12 -0.14 2.55 2.38
C GLY A 12 0.54 2.75 1.03
N ARG A 13 1.79 3.21 1.01
CA ARG A 13 2.50 3.53 -0.24
C ARG A 13 3.01 2.26 -0.94
N ILE A 14 2.94 2.21 -2.27
CA ILE A 14 3.65 1.19 -3.05
C ILE A 14 5.16 1.42 -2.89
N ALA A 15 5.87 0.43 -2.34
CA ALA A 15 7.30 0.53 -2.05
C ALA A 15 8.17 0.57 -3.31
N LEU A 16 7.67 0.02 -4.42
CA LEU A 16 8.39 -0.04 -5.69
C LEU A 16 8.49 1.34 -6.36
N PRO A 17 9.60 1.67 -7.05
CA PRO A 17 9.74 2.94 -7.75
C PRO A 17 8.68 3.13 -8.84
N LYS A 18 8.09 4.33 -8.91
CA LYS A 18 7.09 4.70 -9.92
C LYS A 18 7.67 4.53 -11.34
N GLY A 19 6.86 4.02 -12.26
CA GLY A 19 7.26 3.77 -13.66
C GLY A 19 7.92 2.42 -13.90
N THR A 20 8.30 1.68 -12.85
CA THR A 20 8.83 0.32 -13.01
C THR A 20 7.72 -0.68 -13.30
N ARG A 21 8.03 -1.78 -14.00
CA ARG A 21 7.08 -2.87 -14.25
C ARG A 21 6.48 -3.43 -12.96
N GLY A 22 7.30 -3.55 -11.90
CA GLY A 22 6.86 -4.04 -10.60
C GLY A 22 5.79 -3.13 -9.99
N TYR A 23 5.98 -1.81 -10.03
CA TYR A 23 5.01 -0.82 -9.56
C TYR A 23 3.65 -0.99 -10.25
N HIS A 24 3.64 -1.07 -11.58
CA HIS A 24 2.40 -1.25 -12.35
C HIS A 24 1.75 -2.62 -12.09
N THR A 25 2.56 -3.68 -12.00
CA THR A 25 2.06 -5.04 -11.73
C THR A 25 1.39 -5.11 -10.36
N GLN A 26 2.01 -4.52 -9.33
CA GLN A 26 1.44 -4.53 -7.99
C GLN A 26 0.11 -3.77 -7.94
N ILE A 27 0.05 -2.58 -8.57
CA ILE A 27 -1.21 -1.81 -8.67
C ILE A 27 -2.30 -2.62 -9.37
N SER A 28 -1.96 -3.29 -10.48
CA SER A 28 -2.93 -4.10 -11.22
C SER A 28 -3.49 -5.24 -10.37
N LYS A 29 -2.65 -5.93 -9.59
CA LYS A 29 -3.08 -7.02 -8.71
C LYS A 29 -3.92 -6.52 -7.55
N LEU A 30 -3.50 -5.43 -6.91
CA LEU A 30 -4.28 -4.79 -5.84
C LEU A 30 -5.67 -4.37 -6.33
N ARG A 31 -5.78 -3.79 -7.53
CA ARG A 31 -7.07 -3.40 -8.10
C ARG A 31 -7.95 -4.59 -8.48
N ALA A 32 -7.37 -5.66 -9.01
CA ALA A 32 -8.10 -6.91 -9.28
C ALA A 32 -8.71 -7.51 -8.00
N ASP A 33 -8.08 -7.23 -6.86
CA ASP A 33 -8.53 -7.59 -5.52
C ASP A 33 -9.52 -6.60 -4.88
N GLY A 34 -9.97 -5.59 -5.63
CA GLY A 34 -10.87 -4.55 -5.12
C GLY A 34 -10.18 -3.48 -4.26
N VAL A 35 -8.84 -3.48 -4.17
CA VAL A 35 -8.10 -2.47 -3.44
C VAL A 35 -7.97 -1.18 -4.25
N THR A 36 -8.49 -0.08 -3.71
CA THR A 36 -8.33 1.25 -4.31
C THR A 36 -6.90 1.75 -4.13
N VAL A 37 -6.25 2.03 -5.27
CA VAL A 37 -4.90 2.62 -5.31
C VAL A 37 -4.93 3.95 -6.06
N ASP A 38 -4.56 5.01 -5.36
CA ASP A 38 -4.58 6.41 -5.80
C ASP A 38 -3.17 6.99 -5.74
N ASN A 39 -2.65 7.47 -6.86
CA ASN A 39 -1.26 7.96 -7.03
C ASN A 39 -0.18 7.08 -6.38
N GLY A 40 -0.34 5.74 -6.42
CA GLY A 40 0.59 4.80 -5.80
C GLY A 40 0.43 4.64 -4.28
N ARG A 41 -0.74 4.98 -3.73
CA ARG A 41 -1.08 4.83 -2.32
C ARG A 41 -2.43 4.11 -2.15
N VAL A 42 -2.46 3.12 -1.28
CA VAL A 42 -3.66 2.38 -0.88
C VAL A 42 -4.44 3.20 0.14
N ARG A 43 -5.76 3.24 0.01
CA ARG A 43 -6.68 3.82 1.01
C ARG A 43 -6.85 2.85 2.18
N LEU A 44 -5.87 2.80 3.08
CA LEU A 44 -5.83 1.89 4.24
C LEU A 44 -7.02 1.97 5.21
N PRO A 45 -7.65 3.14 5.47
CA PRO A 45 -8.81 3.21 6.36
C PRO A 45 -10.00 2.35 5.89
N HIS A 46 -10.09 2.06 4.59
CA HIS A 46 -11.10 1.16 4.05
C HIS A 46 -10.90 -0.30 4.49
N PHE A 47 -9.70 -0.65 4.97
CA PHE A 47 -9.33 -2.00 5.42
C PHE A 47 -9.18 -2.10 6.93
N GLN A 48 -9.86 -1.24 7.69
CA GLN A 48 -9.82 -1.19 9.17
C GLN A 48 -8.42 -0.97 9.75
N TRP A 49 -7.48 -0.48 8.95
CA TRP A 49 -6.15 -0.15 9.43
C TRP A 49 -6.15 1.25 10.06
N THR A 50 -5.75 1.30 11.31
CA THR A 50 -5.56 2.53 12.09
C THR A 50 -4.14 2.51 12.65
N PRO A 51 -3.34 3.57 12.48
CA PRO A 51 -2.00 3.61 13.05
C PRO A 51 -2.07 3.59 14.58
N ASP A 52 -1.09 2.95 15.20
CA ASP A 52 -0.92 3.00 16.66
C ASP A 52 -0.13 4.24 17.11
N LEU A 53 0.00 4.43 18.42
CA LEU A 53 0.68 5.60 18.98
C LEU A 53 2.14 5.70 18.52
N ASP A 54 2.84 4.56 18.42
CA ASP A 54 4.24 4.55 17.99
C ASP A 54 4.37 4.97 16.53
N GLU A 55 3.50 4.48 15.65
CA GLU A 55 3.47 4.91 14.25
C GLU A 55 3.06 6.38 14.12
N MET A 56 2.19 6.90 14.99
CA MET A 56 1.86 8.32 15.00
C MET A 56 3.03 9.21 15.44
N ILE A 57 3.88 8.75 16.36
CA ILE A 57 5.02 9.51 16.87
C ILE A 57 6.24 9.40 15.94
N TRP A 58 6.52 8.19 15.44
CA TRP A 58 7.77 7.86 14.74
C TRP A 58 7.59 7.53 13.25
N GLY A 59 6.34 7.50 12.75
CA GLY A 59 6.04 7.17 11.37
C GLY A 59 6.55 8.22 10.37
N PRO A 60 6.59 7.85 9.07
CA PRO A 60 7.00 8.76 8.01
C PRO A 60 6.04 9.97 7.93
N ARG A 61 6.61 11.19 7.86
CA ARG A 61 5.87 12.45 7.68
C ARG A 61 5.33 12.63 6.27
#